data_AF-A0AAV4N3M7-F1
#
_entry.id   AF-A0AAV4N3M7-F1
#
_cell.length_a   1.000
_cell.length_b   1.000
_cell.length_c   1.000
_cell.angle_alpha   90.00
_cell.angle_beta   90.00
_cell.angle_gamma   90.00
#
_symmetry.space_group_name_H-M   'P 1'
#
loop_
_entity.id
_entity.type
_entity.pdbx_description
1 polymer ?
#
loop_
_entity_poly.entity_id
_entity_poly.type
_entity_poly.pdbx_seq_one_letter_code
_entity_poly.pdbx_strand_id
1 'polypeptide(L)'
;MGLIKTEIAVLFLVVCVTYGSSKHLLTENNVLELEGKAECDCGNHSLSCEILFDDVFCDCEQGYTPRFGKCEECVCGDRSVFCSFKANGEKDCHCALDYKQAGDDCLECTCEDPLKSCSFDAQNNKVCSCRFGYYEIYGKCYECDCGFNSKGCKIGKDGKKVCDCEEDFMQRLNKCVECDCGNNSKDCHYDEEGDKVCLCSRGYGQKNGTCIEICYSDRDCKDGRVCKMAERGDWICDCPTNFTGRQCEKHVLCEKLETLCSDMGARCLVGDSGAYCRCPFGQTVGIPSGLCEDVCSPDKCLHGTCKPLKLDDVGTTYVCRCDAGYTGKRCEEKIQPGFFTERTAFILLLSSNVGILVLLLGVLYLMCPPSSYENTLNELIESEQEDYSAHDEVLEDSVEEDDHEDLNCMIL
;
A
#
# COMPACT_ATOMS: atom_id res chain seq x y z
N MET A 1 -32.10 54.92 -2.82
CA MET A 1 -33.41 54.30 -3.18
C MET A 1 -33.11 52.85 -3.55
N GLY A 2 -33.50 51.80 -2.86
CA GLY A 2 -34.26 51.58 -1.63
C GLY A 2 -34.62 50.09 -1.54
N LEU A 3 -34.50 49.53 -0.32
CA LEU A 3 -35.20 48.35 0.24
C LEU A 3 -34.77 46.97 -0.33
N ILE A 4 -34.57 45.88 0.44
CA ILE A 4 -35.28 45.35 1.61
C ILE A 4 -34.32 44.53 2.53
N LYS A 5 -34.59 44.54 3.84
CA LYS A 5 -33.95 43.80 4.95
C LYS A 5 -34.04 42.26 4.82
N THR A 6 -32.98 41.51 5.17
CA THR A 6 -32.97 40.40 6.16
C THR A 6 -31.54 39.88 6.43
N GLU A 7 -31.15 39.98 7.69
CA GLU A 7 -30.27 39.12 8.53
C GLU A 7 -28.91 38.59 8.02
N ILE A 8 -27.85 39.18 8.60
CA ILE A 8 -26.55 38.57 8.88
C ILE A 8 -26.53 38.20 10.37
N ALA A 9 -25.85 37.11 10.71
CA ALA A 9 -25.74 36.39 11.99
C ALA A 9 -26.83 35.33 12.11
N VAL A 10 -26.56 34.05 11.85
CA VAL A 10 -25.57 33.18 12.49
C VAL A 10 -25.30 32.02 11.53
N LEU A 11 -24.05 31.55 11.44
CA LEU A 11 -23.63 30.15 11.26
C LEU A 11 -22.18 30.12 10.73
N PHE A 12 -21.24 30.52 11.58
CA PHE A 12 -19.95 29.82 11.67
C PHE A 12 -20.16 28.72 12.69
N LEU A 13 -20.51 27.52 12.22
CA LEU A 13 -20.32 26.23 12.87
C LEU A 13 -21.15 25.22 12.08
N VAL A 14 -20.58 24.04 11.90
CA VAL A 14 -21.18 22.84 11.26
C VAL A 14 -21.10 22.85 9.73
N VAL A 15 -20.06 22.19 9.19
CA VAL A 15 -20.21 20.90 8.47
C VAL A 15 -18.87 20.16 8.52
N CYS A 16 -18.73 19.24 9.48
CA CYS A 16 -18.11 17.95 9.24
C CYS A 16 -19.20 16.91 9.50
N VAL A 17 -19.20 15.85 8.70
CA VAL A 17 -20.20 14.77 8.60
C VAL A 17 -21.35 15.07 7.63
N THR A 18 -21.09 14.72 6.37
CA THR A 18 -22.08 14.23 5.40
C THR A 18 -21.40 13.00 4.76
N TYR A 19 -22.00 11.83 4.51
CA TYR A 19 -23.29 11.51 3.91
C TYR A 19 -23.62 10.03 4.21
N GLY A 20 -24.92 9.72 4.39
CA GLY A 20 -25.38 8.33 4.44
C GLY A 20 -26.83 8.15 4.90
N SER A 21 -27.75 9.00 4.46
CA SER A 21 -29.18 8.87 4.77
C SER A 21 -29.84 7.70 4.02
N SER A 22 -30.72 6.96 4.69
CA SER A 22 -31.97 6.53 4.06
C SER A 22 -33.11 6.42 5.08
N LYS A 23 -33.91 7.49 5.11
CA LYS A 23 -35.38 7.59 5.23
C LYS A 23 -36.12 6.60 6.15
N HIS A 24 -36.85 7.14 7.12
CA HIS A 24 -38.30 6.99 7.12
C HIS A 24 -39.03 8.19 7.77
N LEU A 25 -40.16 8.53 7.14
CA LEU A 25 -41.04 9.68 7.35
C LEU A 25 -42.02 9.39 8.49
N LEU A 26 -42.37 10.44 9.26
CA LEU A 26 -43.30 10.43 10.40
C LEU A 26 -44.69 9.85 10.05
N THR A 27 -45.18 8.92 10.89
CA THR A 27 -46.61 8.69 11.12
C THR A 27 -46.85 8.44 12.60
N GLU A 28 -47.91 9.07 13.12
CA GLU A 28 -48.48 8.84 14.44
C GLU A 28 -48.86 7.35 14.65
N ASN A 29 -48.69 6.88 15.89
CA ASN A 29 -48.99 5.56 16.47
C ASN A 29 -47.84 4.52 16.51
N ASN A 30 -47.43 4.22 17.75
CA ASN A 30 -46.85 2.96 18.25
C ASN A 30 -45.80 2.25 17.39
N VAL A 31 -44.53 2.31 17.79
CA VAL A 31 -43.64 1.15 18.04
C VAL A 31 -42.49 1.61 18.96
N LEU A 32 -42.17 0.79 19.96
CA LEU A 32 -41.04 0.93 20.88
C LEU A 32 -39.68 0.93 20.16
N GLU A 33 -38.74 1.77 20.59
CA GLU A 33 -37.32 1.41 20.55
C GLU A 33 -36.61 2.02 21.77
N LEU A 34 -36.00 1.13 22.55
CA LEU A 34 -35.40 1.38 23.85
C LEU A 34 -34.00 1.98 23.67
N GLU A 35 -33.82 3.27 23.95
CA GLU A 35 -32.50 3.82 24.28
C GLU A 35 -32.31 3.74 25.81
N GLY A 36 -31.89 2.58 26.28
CA GLY A 36 -31.41 2.41 27.65
C GLY A 36 -29.99 2.97 27.74
N LYS A 37 -29.82 4.15 28.34
CA LYS A 37 -28.51 4.62 28.80
C LYS A 37 -27.95 3.59 29.78
N ALA A 38 -26.73 3.09 29.58
CA ALA A 38 -26.09 2.19 30.52
C ALA A 38 -26.04 2.86 31.90
N GLU A 39 -26.62 2.21 32.90
CA GLU A 39 -26.66 2.68 34.29
C GLU A 39 -25.64 1.86 35.10
N CYS A 40 -24.84 2.54 35.91
CA CYS A 40 -23.85 1.91 36.79
C CYS A 40 -24.55 1.27 38.00
N ASP A 41 -25.08 0.06 37.82
CA ASP A 41 -25.65 -0.77 38.89
C ASP A 41 -24.94 -2.12 38.99
N CYS A 42 -23.78 -2.11 39.64
CA CYS A 42 -22.98 -3.31 39.92
C CYS A 42 -23.56 -4.22 41.03
N GLY A 43 -24.70 -3.85 41.61
CA GLY A 43 -25.29 -4.56 42.75
C GLY A 43 -24.46 -4.48 44.03
N ASN A 44 -24.75 -5.38 44.97
CA ASN A 44 -24.03 -5.46 46.25
C ASN A 44 -22.60 -5.99 46.05
N HIS A 45 -21.70 -5.67 46.99
CA HIS A 45 -20.27 -6.05 46.95
C HIS A 45 -19.47 -5.39 45.82
N SER A 46 -19.98 -4.29 45.25
CA SER A 46 -19.21 -3.41 44.37
C SER A 46 -18.41 -2.40 45.18
N LEU A 47 -17.12 -2.28 44.86
CA LEU A 47 -16.21 -1.25 45.37
C LEU A 47 -16.27 0.02 44.52
N SER A 48 -16.33 -0.12 43.20
CA SER A 48 -16.51 0.98 42.24
C SER A 48 -17.18 0.52 40.95
N CYS A 49 -17.69 1.47 40.17
CA CYS A 49 -18.29 1.23 38.86
C CYS A 49 -17.84 2.29 37.85
N GLU A 50 -17.45 1.85 36.65
CA GLU A 50 -17.05 2.71 35.54
C GLU A 50 -17.81 2.32 34.27
N ILE A 51 -18.17 3.31 33.44
CA ILE A 51 -18.83 3.10 32.14
C ILE A 51 -17.89 3.52 31.03
N LEU A 52 -17.56 2.60 30.13
CA LEU A 52 -16.74 2.86 28.95
C LEU A 52 -17.45 2.30 27.72
N PHE A 53 -17.73 3.15 26.73
CA PHE A 53 -18.41 2.76 25.47
C PHE A 53 -19.74 2.01 25.67
N ASP A 54 -20.55 2.43 26.66
CA ASP A 54 -21.82 1.80 27.08
C ASP A 54 -21.69 0.42 27.76
N ASP A 55 -20.47 -0.05 28.05
CA ASP A 55 -20.21 -1.23 28.89
C ASP A 55 -19.97 -0.83 30.35
N VAL A 56 -20.54 -1.60 31.27
CA VAL A 56 -20.43 -1.40 32.72
C VAL A 56 -19.32 -2.28 33.30
N PHE A 57 -18.29 -1.65 33.86
CA PHE A 57 -17.16 -2.28 34.53
C PHE A 57 -17.30 -2.15 36.04
N CYS A 58 -17.35 -3.27 36.74
CA CYS A 58 -17.46 -3.32 38.19
C CYS A 58 -16.11 -3.67 38.80
N ASP A 59 -15.69 -2.95 39.83
CA ASP A 59 -14.70 -3.45 40.78
C ASP A 59 -15.45 -4.08 41.95
N CYS A 60 -15.05 -5.27 42.37
CA CYS A 60 -15.80 -6.10 43.31
C CYS A 60 -14.96 -6.42 44.56
N GLU A 61 -15.65 -6.59 45.69
CA GLU A 61 -15.02 -7.04 46.94
C GLU A 61 -14.38 -8.43 46.78
N GLN A 62 -13.44 -8.75 47.67
CA GLN A 62 -12.78 -10.06 47.68
C GLN A 62 -13.81 -11.20 47.79
N GLY A 63 -13.70 -12.19 46.90
CA GLY A 63 -14.65 -13.29 46.81
C GLY A 63 -15.81 -13.04 45.84
N TYR A 64 -15.88 -11.85 45.23
CA TYR A 64 -16.82 -11.50 44.17
C TYR A 64 -16.05 -11.15 42.89
N THR A 65 -16.63 -11.49 41.74
CA THR A 65 -16.07 -11.15 40.42
C THR A 65 -17.15 -10.52 39.54
N PRO A 66 -16.79 -9.60 38.64
CA PRO A 66 -17.75 -9.02 37.71
C PRO A 66 -18.32 -10.06 36.75
N ARG A 67 -19.64 -10.06 36.57
CA ARG A 67 -20.36 -10.86 35.58
C ARG A 67 -21.65 -10.13 35.17
N PHE A 68 -21.86 -9.98 33.86
CA PHE A 68 -23.03 -9.29 33.28
C PHE A 68 -23.33 -7.93 33.95
N GLY A 69 -22.29 -7.15 34.23
CA GLY A 69 -22.41 -5.83 34.85
C GLY A 69 -22.77 -5.86 36.34
N LYS A 70 -22.63 -7.00 37.04
CA LYS A 70 -22.85 -7.13 38.49
C LYS A 70 -21.74 -7.90 39.18
N CYS A 71 -21.53 -7.66 40.47
CA CYS A 71 -20.63 -8.46 41.29
C CYS A 71 -21.33 -9.75 41.73
N GLU A 72 -20.81 -10.90 41.30
CA GLU A 72 -21.31 -12.22 41.68
C GLU A 72 -20.28 -12.99 42.51
N GLU A 73 -20.74 -13.75 43.50
CA GLU A 73 -19.86 -14.53 44.39
C GLU A 73 -19.11 -15.62 43.60
N CYS A 74 -17.78 -15.59 43.70
CA CYS A 74 -16.85 -16.49 43.02
C CYS A 74 -15.81 -16.98 44.02
N VAL A 75 -16.17 -18.06 44.72
CA VAL A 75 -15.31 -18.70 45.72
C VAL A 75 -14.94 -20.12 45.26
N CYS A 76 -13.64 -20.42 45.28
CA CYS A 76 -13.02 -21.67 44.80
C CYS A 76 -12.19 -22.37 45.89
N GLY A 77 -12.64 -22.27 47.15
CA GLY A 77 -11.94 -22.78 48.33
C GLY A 77 -10.61 -22.09 48.66
N ASP A 78 -10.01 -22.52 49.78
CA ASP A 78 -8.85 -21.84 50.42
C ASP A 78 -7.53 -21.94 49.63
N ARG A 79 -7.49 -22.78 48.60
CA ARG A 79 -6.31 -23.01 47.76
C ARG A 79 -6.42 -22.37 46.38
N SER A 80 -7.47 -21.57 46.16
CA SER A 80 -7.57 -20.67 45.02
C SER A 80 -6.78 -19.38 45.26
N VAL A 81 -6.05 -18.95 44.23
CA VAL A 81 -5.41 -17.62 44.19
C VAL A 81 -6.41 -16.58 43.71
N PHE A 82 -7.21 -16.91 42.70
CA PHE A 82 -8.33 -16.08 42.24
C PHE A 82 -9.39 -16.91 41.50
N CYS A 83 -10.60 -16.37 41.39
CA CYS A 83 -11.74 -16.98 40.73
C CYS A 83 -12.28 -16.03 39.65
N SER A 84 -12.69 -16.58 38.53
CA SER A 84 -13.43 -15.86 37.49
C SER A 84 -14.58 -16.72 36.93
N PHE A 85 -15.37 -16.21 36.00
CA PHE A 85 -16.41 -16.98 35.33
C PHE A 85 -16.08 -17.20 33.86
N LYS A 86 -16.28 -18.43 33.38
CA LYS A 86 -16.29 -18.74 31.95
C LYS A 86 -17.54 -18.19 31.28
N ALA A 87 -17.53 -18.11 29.95
CA ALA A 87 -18.69 -17.64 29.18
C ALA A 87 -19.97 -18.47 29.40
N ASN A 88 -19.84 -19.76 29.71
CA ASN A 88 -20.96 -20.64 30.05
C ASN A 88 -21.46 -20.46 31.50
N GLY A 89 -20.77 -19.66 32.31
CA GLY A 89 -21.13 -19.35 33.68
C GLY A 89 -20.54 -20.21 34.77
N GLU A 90 -19.73 -21.19 34.43
CA GLU A 90 -18.98 -22.00 35.38
C GLU A 90 -17.84 -21.17 35.99
N LYS A 91 -17.49 -21.48 37.25
CA LYS A 91 -16.32 -20.89 37.90
C LYS A 91 -15.05 -21.38 37.19
N ASP A 92 -14.11 -20.47 37.01
CA ASP A 92 -12.73 -20.74 36.56
C ASP A 92 -11.80 -20.41 37.71
N CYS A 93 -11.32 -21.45 38.38
CA CYS A 93 -10.55 -21.37 39.60
C CYS A 93 -9.06 -21.43 39.29
N HIS A 94 -8.34 -20.35 39.56
CA HIS A 94 -6.90 -20.32 39.42
C HIS A 94 -6.24 -20.74 40.72
N CYS A 95 -5.93 -22.03 40.80
CA CYS A 95 -5.40 -22.64 42.01
C CYS A 95 -3.91 -22.34 42.24
N ALA A 96 -3.49 -22.44 43.50
CA ALA A 96 -2.09 -22.37 43.91
C ALA A 96 -1.25 -23.52 43.31
N LEU A 97 0.09 -23.41 43.43
CA LEU A 97 1.02 -24.45 42.97
C LEU A 97 0.65 -25.82 43.56
N ASP A 98 0.71 -26.88 42.75
CA ASP A 98 0.30 -28.26 43.08
C ASP A 98 -1.20 -28.49 43.30
N TYR A 99 -2.05 -27.46 43.14
CA TYR A 99 -3.51 -27.58 43.15
C TYR A 99 -4.09 -27.39 41.75
N LYS A 100 -5.20 -28.07 41.48
CA LYS A 100 -5.99 -27.96 40.24
C LYS A 100 -7.47 -27.92 40.55
N GLN A 101 -8.24 -27.27 39.68
CA GLN A 101 -9.68 -27.16 39.83
C GLN A 101 -10.34 -28.53 39.65
N ALA A 102 -11.18 -28.92 40.61
CA ALA A 102 -12.04 -30.09 40.59
C ALA A 102 -13.46 -29.65 40.95
N GLY A 103 -14.33 -29.49 39.95
CA GLY A 103 -15.62 -28.80 40.12
C GLY A 103 -15.41 -27.34 40.53
N ASP A 104 -15.98 -26.94 41.67
CA ASP A 104 -15.94 -25.57 42.19
C ASP A 104 -14.84 -25.34 43.24
N ASP A 105 -13.90 -26.27 43.40
CA ASP A 105 -12.85 -26.20 44.44
C ASP A 105 -11.46 -26.51 43.88
N CYS A 106 -10.43 -26.04 44.57
CA CYS A 106 -9.03 -26.29 44.27
C CYS A 106 -8.50 -27.45 45.12
N LEU A 107 -8.33 -28.62 44.51
CA LEU A 107 -7.84 -29.84 45.17
C LEU A 107 -6.39 -30.14 44.79
N GLU A 108 -5.67 -30.80 45.70
CA GLU A 108 -4.26 -31.16 45.47
C GLU A 108 -4.14 -32.17 44.32
N CYS A 109 -3.27 -31.89 43.37
CA CYS A 109 -3.10 -32.67 42.14
C CYS A 109 -1.62 -32.84 41.79
N THR A 110 -1.01 -33.90 42.34
CA THR A 110 0.41 -34.24 42.18
C THR A 110 0.60 -35.66 41.62
N CYS A 111 1.47 -35.89 40.65
CA CYS A 111 1.76 -37.25 40.17
C CYS A 111 3.10 -37.73 40.74
N GLU A 112 3.22 -39.04 41.02
CA GLU A 112 4.48 -39.63 41.49
C GLU A 112 5.58 -39.54 40.42
N ASP A 113 5.19 -39.70 39.15
CA ASP A 113 6.09 -39.56 38.01
C ASP A 113 6.24 -38.07 37.62
N PRO A 114 7.45 -37.49 37.67
CA PRO A 114 7.68 -36.10 37.30
C PRO A 114 7.43 -35.82 35.81
N LEU A 115 7.35 -36.84 34.96
CA LEU A 115 7.01 -36.69 33.54
C LEU A 115 5.50 -36.67 33.28
N LYS A 116 4.68 -36.83 34.32
CA LYS A 116 3.22 -36.70 34.22
C LYS A 116 2.74 -35.35 34.72
N SER A 117 1.68 -34.85 34.09
CA SER A 117 0.84 -33.74 34.53
C SER A 117 -0.43 -34.28 35.17
N CYS A 118 -0.89 -33.61 36.21
CA CYS A 118 -2.10 -33.99 36.93
C CYS A 118 -3.29 -33.13 36.50
N SER A 119 -4.45 -33.77 36.35
CA SER A 119 -5.75 -33.14 36.09
C SER A 119 -6.87 -33.91 36.79
N PHE A 120 -8.07 -33.36 36.85
CA PHE A 120 -9.27 -34.07 37.32
C PHE A 120 -10.19 -34.43 36.15
N ASP A 121 -10.80 -35.61 36.18
CA ASP A 121 -11.86 -36.00 35.24
C ASP A 121 -13.23 -35.39 35.64
N ALA A 122 -14.27 -35.66 34.85
CA ALA A 122 -15.63 -35.15 35.10
C ALA A 122 -16.29 -35.73 36.37
N GLN A 123 -15.70 -36.76 36.99
CA GLN A 123 -16.13 -37.32 38.27
C GLN A 123 -15.23 -36.86 39.43
N ASN A 124 -14.34 -35.89 39.19
CA ASN A 124 -13.35 -35.38 40.14
C ASN A 124 -12.33 -36.44 40.60
N ASN A 125 -12.08 -37.48 39.81
CA ASN A 125 -10.97 -38.38 40.07
C ASN A 125 -9.66 -37.80 39.52
N LYS A 126 -8.58 -38.02 40.26
CA LYS A 126 -7.24 -37.61 39.89
C LYS A 126 -6.73 -38.44 38.71
N VAL A 127 -6.36 -37.77 37.61
CA VAL A 127 -5.82 -38.36 36.39
C VAL A 127 -4.40 -37.84 36.18
N CYS A 128 -3.47 -38.76 35.95
CA CYS A 128 -2.08 -38.46 35.64
C CYS A 128 -1.78 -38.87 34.19
N SER A 129 -1.57 -37.88 33.33
CA SER A 129 -1.25 -38.07 31.92
C SER A 129 0.17 -37.57 31.65
N CYS A 130 0.87 -38.12 30.65
CA CYS A 130 2.19 -37.60 30.28
C CYS A 130 2.13 -36.10 29.94
N ARG A 131 3.17 -35.36 30.35
CA ARG A 131 3.32 -33.94 30.04
C ARG A 131 3.35 -33.71 28.53
N PHE A 132 3.04 -32.49 28.11
CA PHE A 132 3.19 -32.09 26.71
C PHE A 132 4.61 -32.40 26.20
N GLY A 133 4.69 -32.98 24.99
CA GLY A 133 5.96 -33.46 24.42
C GLY A 133 6.37 -34.86 24.90
N TYR A 134 5.54 -35.58 25.66
CA TYR A 134 5.77 -36.97 26.04
C TYR A 134 4.60 -37.86 25.61
N TYR A 135 4.91 -39.11 25.25
CA TYR A 135 3.94 -40.11 24.84
C TYR A 135 3.93 -41.30 25.80
N GLU A 136 2.74 -41.80 26.15
CA GLU A 136 2.61 -42.89 27.12
C GLU A 136 2.68 -44.26 26.44
N ILE A 137 3.56 -45.13 26.94
CA ILE A 137 3.66 -46.54 26.52
C ILE A 137 3.78 -47.41 27.78
N TYR A 138 2.77 -48.27 27.99
CA TYR A 138 2.67 -49.15 29.17
C TYR A 138 2.79 -48.39 30.51
N GLY A 139 2.15 -47.23 30.63
CA GLY A 139 2.14 -46.43 31.84
C GLY A 139 3.37 -45.53 32.04
N LYS A 140 4.41 -45.65 31.19
CA LYS A 140 5.63 -44.84 31.22
C LYS A 140 5.62 -43.76 30.15
N CYS A 141 6.17 -42.60 30.46
CA CYS A 141 6.30 -41.48 29.53
C CYS A 141 7.64 -41.52 28.78
N TYR A 142 7.59 -41.39 27.46
CA TYR A 142 8.76 -41.29 26.59
C TYR A 142 8.75 -39.95 25.88
N GLU A 143 9.92 -39.32 25.76
CA GLU A 143 10.04 -38.04 25.07
C GLU A 143 9.62 -38.18 23.61
N CYS A 144 8.65 -37.34 23.22
CA CYS A 144 8.03 -37.30 21.90
C CYS A 144 7.85 -35.83 21.46
N ASP A 145 8.83 -34.98 21.76
CA ASP A 145 8.81 -33.57 21.37
C ASP A 145 9.38 -33.39 19.96
N CYS A 146 8.51 -33.19 18.97
CA CYS A 146 8.87 -32.96 17.57
C CYS A 146 9.11 -31.49 17.21
N GLY A 147 9.01 -30.57 18.19
CA GLY A 147 9.15 -29.13 17.98
C GLY A 147 7.90 -28.50 17.35
N PHE A 148 8.07 -27.29 16.82
CA PHE A 148 7.02 -26.57 16.10
C PHE A 148 6.68 -27.25 14.77
N ASN A 149 5.48 -26.96 14.24
CA ASN A 149 4.96 -27.52 12.97
C ASN A 149 4.84 -29.06 13.01
N SER A 150 4.54 -29.59 14.19
CA SER A 150 4.26 -31.00 14.43
C SER A 150 2.78 -31.17 14.75
N LYS A 151 2.06 -31.92 13.93
CA LYS A 151 0.67 -32.36 14.16
C LYS A 151 0.58 -33.46 15.21
N GLY A 152 1.66 -34.22 15.39
CA GLY A 152 1.70 -35.29 16.37
C GLY A 152 3.04 -36.01 16.41
N CYS A 153 3.15 -36.95 17.34
CA CYS A 153 4.34 -37.76 17.52
C CYS A 153 3.96 -39.17 17.95
N LYS A 154 4.71 -40.16 17.45
CA LYS A 154 4.62 -41.56 17.87
C LYS A 154 6.01 -42.14 18.05
N ILE A 155 6.13 -43.15 18.91
CA ILE A 155 7.35 -43.93 19.03
C ILE A 155 7.23 -45.17 18.13
N GLY A 156 8.17 -45.32 17.21
CA GLY A 156 8.29 -46.48 16.32
C GLY A 156 8.62 -47.76 17.09
N LYS A 157 8.46 -48.91 16.43
CA LYS A 157 8.76 -50.24 17.03
C LYS A 157 10.23 -50.41 17.42
N ASP A 158 11.11 -49.65 16.79
CA ASP A 158 12.55 -49.56 17.08
C ASP A 158 12.88 -48.59 18.22
N GLY A 159 11.86 -47.99 18.86
CA GLY A 159 12.01 -46.99 19.90
C GLY A 159 12.35 -45.60 19.36
N LYS A 160 12.41 -45.40 18.05
CA LYS A 160 12.71 -44.08 17.47
C LYS A 160 11.49 -43.20 17.43
N LYS A 161 11.70 -41.91 17.66
CA LYS A 161 10.66 -40.89 17.55
C LYS A 161 10.30 -40.70 16.08
N VAL A 162 9.00 -40.72 15.79
CA VAL A 162 8.44 -40.44 14.46
C VAL A 162 7.47 -39.27 14.60
N CYS A 163 7.79 -38.18 13.91
CA CYS A 163 7.03 -36.95 13.91
C CYS A 163 6.04 -36.94 12.75
N ASP A 164 4.81 -36.56 13.05
CA ASP A 164 3.80 -36.21 12.05
C ASP A 164 3.87 -34.70 11.84
N CYS A 165 4.46 -34.27 10.74
CA CYS A 165 4.75 -32.85 10.48
C CYS A 165 3.63 -32.18 9.70
N GLU A 166 3.57 -30.86 9.81
CA GLU A 166 2.69 -30.03 8.97
C GLU A 166 3.09 -30.07 7.49
N GLU A 167 2.24 -29.54 6.61
CA GLU A 167 2.57 -29.46 5.18
C GLU A 167 3.85 -28.62 4.99
N ASP A 168 4.67 -29.01 4.03
CA ASP A 168 6.01 -28.42 3.78
C ASP A 168 7.01 -28.59 4.93
N PHE A 169 6.71 -29.42 5.93
CA PHE A 169 7.66 -29.83 6.97
C PHE A 169 7.90 -31.33 6.91
N MET A 170 9.17 -31.73 7.09
CA MET A 170 9.56 -33.13 7.15
C MET A 170 10.46 -33.39 8.36
N GLN A 171 10.44 -34.63 8.85
CA GLN A 171 11.26 -35.03 9.98
C GLN A 171 12.75 -35.05 9.61
N ARG A 172 13.56 -34.29 10.36
CA ARG A 172 15.03 -34.35 10.33
C ARG A 172 15.57 -34.21 11.75
N LEU A 173 16.55 -35.03 12.12
CA LEU A 173 17.16 -35.02 13.46
C LEU A 173 16.11 -34.97 14.59
N ASN A 174 15.06 -35.80 14.48
CA ASN A 174 13.99 -35.90 15.48
C ASN A 174 13.15 -34.64 15.67
N LYS A 175 13.11 -33.72 14.70
CA LYS A 175 12.26 -32.51 14.70
C LYS A 175 11.62 -32.32 13.33
N CYS A 176 10.50 -31.61 13.28
CA CYS A 176 9.94 -31.12 12.03
C CYS A 176 10.74 -29.90 11.56
N VAL A 177 11.27 -29.98 10.34
CA VAL A 177 12.00 -28.88 9.70
C VAL A 177 11.42 -28.64 8.32
N GLU A 178 11.49 -27.40 7.87
CA GLU A 178 10.97 -27.00 6.57
C GLU A 178 11.61 -27.86 5.46
N CYS A 179 10.78 -28.36 4.55
CA CYS A 179 11.12 -29.19 3.42
C CYS A 179 10.26 -28.75 2.22
N ASP A 180 10.23 -27.44 1.96
CA ASP A 180 9.54 -26.90 0.81
C ASP A 180 10.42 -27.04 -0.45
N CYS A 181 9.90 -27.70 -1.48
CA CYS A 181 10.55 -27.87 -2.78
C CYS A 181 9.93 -26.97 -3.87
N GLY A 182 8.98 -26.12 -3.49
CA GLY A 182 8.19 -25.28 -4.34
C GLY A 182 7.20 -26.08 -5.21
N ASN A 183 6.61 -25.36 -6.16
CA ASN A 183 5.65 -25.93 -7.10
C ASN A 183 6.24 -27.07 -7.91
N ASN A 184 5.37 -27.99 -8.32
CA ASN A 184 5.72 -29.20 -9.08
C ASN A 184 6.56 -30.22 -8.31
N SER A 185 6.74 -30.05 -7.00
CA SER A 185 7.17 -31.13 -6.12
C SER A 185 6.03 -32.15 -5.93
N LYS A 186 6.38 -33.43 -5.84
CA LYS A 186 5.49 -34.50 -5.37
C LYS A 186 5.71 -34.82 -3.91
N ASP A 187 6.94 -34.66 -3.43
CA ASP A 187 7.36 -35.03 -2.09
C ASP A 187 8.74 -34.43 -1.78
N CYS A 188 9.08 -34.32 -0.49
CA CYS A 188 10.37 -33.83 0.00
C CYS A 188 10.89 -34.70 1.13
N HIS A 189 12.18 -35.02 1.10
CA HIS A 189 12.84 -35.71 2.20
C HIS A 189 14.29 -35.25 2.36
N TYR A 190 14.97 -35.76 3.38
CA TYR A 190 16.40 -35.56 3.58
C TYR A 190 17.14 -36.88 3.38
N ASP A 191 18.26 -36.86 2.66
CA ASP A 191 19.13 -38.04 2.51
C ASP A 191 20.03 -38.26 3.75
N GLU A 192 20.94 -39.24 3.65
CA GLU A 192 21.79 -39.65 4.77
C GLU A 192 22.82 -38.56 5.14
N GLU A 193 23.26 -37.78 4.16
CA GLU A 193 24.10 -36.60 4.32
C GLU A 193 23.32 -35.41 4.91
N GLY A 194 21.99 -35.46 4.81
CA GLY A 194 21.08 -34.42 5.27
C GLY A 194 20.82 -33.34 4.24
N ASP A 195 21.09 -33.59 2.97
CA ASP A 195 20.71 -32.70 1.89
C ASP A 195 19.21 -32.83 1.60
N LYS A 196 18.57 -31.69 1.32
CA LYS A 196 17.16 -31.67 0.94
C LYS A 196 17.00 -32.33 -0.43
N VAL A 197 16.08 -33.27 -0.53
CA VAL A 197 15.79 -34.04 -1.75
C VAL A 197 14.35 -33.81 -2.16
N CYS A 198 14.17 -33.31 -3.37
CA CYS A 198 12.87 -33.02 -3.95
C CYS A 198 12.51 -34.10 -4.98
N LEU A 199 11.38 -34.77 -4.76
CA LEU A 199 10.80 -35.66 -5.75
C LEU A 199 9.95 -34.85 -6.72
N CYS A 200 10.55 -34.43 -7.83
CA CYS A 200 9.86 -33.55 -8.76
C CYS A 200 8.84 -34.28 -9.66
N SER A 201 7.84 -33.52 -10.10
CA SER A 201 6.85 -33.97 -11.07
C SER A 201 7.49 -34.21 -12.44
N ARG A 202 6.79 -34.96 -13.30
CA ARG A 202 7.32 -35.29 -14.63
C ARG A 202 7.60 -34.00 -15.43
N GLY A 203 8.80 -33.91 -16.00
CA GLY A 203 9.27 -32.71 -16.71
C GLY A 203 9.95 -31.67 -15.81
N TYR A 204 10.16 -31.98 -14.54
CA TYR A 204 10.87 -31.14 -13.58
C TYR A 204 12.02 -31.92 -12.94
N GLY A 205 13.09 -31.22 -12.60
CA GLY A 205 14.28 -31.73 -11.94
C GLY A 205 14.73 -30.82 -10.81
N GLN A 206 15.52 -31.37 -9.89
CA GLN A 206 15.97 -30.64 -8.70
C GLN A 206 17.18 -29.75 -9.00
N LYS A 207 17.12 -28.48 -8.60
CA LYS A 207 18.26 -27.54 -8.61
C LYS A 207 18.14 -26.58 -7.43
N ASN A 208 19.21 -26.40 -6.64
CA ASN A 208 19.23 -25.54 -5.45
C ASN A 208 18.06 -25.83 -4.46
N GLY A 209 17.66 -27.10 -4.34
CA GLY A 209 16.59 -27.51 -3.43
C GLY A 209 15.18 -27.11 -3.87
N THR A 210 14.93 -26.81 -5.15
CA THR A 210 13.58 -26.62 -5.70
C THR A 210 13.39 -27.40 -7.00
N CYS A 211 12.13 -27.63 -7.37
CA CYS A 211 11.77 -28.29 -8.62
C CYS A 211 11.66 -27.28 -9.76
N ILE A 212 12.53 -27.41 -10.76
CA ILE A 212 12.60 -26.54 -11.94
C ILE A 212 12.38 -27.38 -13.20
N GLU A 213 11.69 -26.84 -14.20
CA GLU A 213 11.43 -27.54 -15.46
C GLU A 213 12.75 -27.96 -16.15
N ILE A 214 12.78 -29.17 -16.68
CA ILE A 214 13.94 -29.69 -17.40
C ILE A 214 13.99 -29.17 -18.84
N CYS A 215 15.19 -29.13 -19.43
CA CYS A 215 15.43 -28.84 -20.83
C CYS A 215 15.90 -30.10 -21.57
N TYR A 216 15.62 -30.17 -22.87
CA TYR A 216 16.06 -31.27 -23.74
C TYR A 216 17.16 -30.84 -24.71
N SER A 217 17.25 -29.54 -25.00
CA SER A 217 18.32 -28.94 -25.81
C SER A 217 18.55 -27.47 -25.45
N ASP A 218 19.68 -26.91 -25.86
CA ASP A 218 20.01 -25.48 -25.68
C ASP A 218 18.96 -24.53 -26.26
N ARG A 219 18.19 -24.98 -27.25
CA ARG A 219 17.09 -24.19 -27.85
C ARG A 219 15.92 -23.96 -26.90
N ASP A 220 15.80 -24.77 -25.85
CA ASP A 220 14.78 -24.61 -24.83
C ASP A 220 15.13 -23.47 -23.86
N CYS A 221 16.37 -22.97 -23.87
CA CYS A 221 16.82 -21.88 -23.01
C CYS A 221 16.85 -20.54 -23.79
N LYS A 222 16.44 -19.44 -23.13
CA LYS A 222 16.42 -18.11 -23.76
C LYS A 222 17.82 -17.56 -23.96
N ASP A 223 17.95 -16.65 -24.92
CA ASP A 223 19.14 -15.85 -25.21
C ASP A 223 20.43 -16.67 -25.39
N GLY A 224 20.30 -17.88 -25.95
CA GLY A 224 21.45 -18.75 -26.25
C GLY A 224 22.10 -19.40 -25.04
N ARG A 225 21.38 -19.51 -23.91
CA ARG A 225 21.85 -20.23 -22.73
C ARG A 225 21.90 -21.75 -22.98
N VAL A 226 22.70 -22.46 -22.18
CA VAL A 226 23.02 -23.87 -22.41
C VAL A 226 22.21 -24.77 -21.46
N CYS A 227 21.72 -25.89 -21.99
CA CYS A 227 21.07 -26.94 -21.22
C CYS A 227 22.14 -27.87 -20.63
N LYS A 228 22.28 -27.91 -19.30
CA LYS A 228 23.34 -28.69 -18.62
C LYS A 228 22.75 -29.59 -17.54
N MET A 229 23.48 -30.67 -17.24
CA MET A 229 23.11 -31.58 -16.17
C MET A 229 23.26 -30.91 -14.80
N ALA A 230 22.20 -30.98 -14.00
CA ALA A 230 22.10 -30.47 -12.64
C ALA A 230 22.57 -31.52 -11.60
N GLU A 231 22.53 -31.14 -10.33
CA GLU A 231 23.11 -31.87 -9.19
C GLU A 231 22.66 -33.33 -9.07
N ARG A 232 21.42 -33.65 -9.47
CA ARG A 232 20.86 -35.00 -9.37
C ARG A 232 20.59 -35.69 -10.71
N GLY A 233 21.23 -35.23 -11.79
CA GLY A 233 21.22 -35.90 -13.10
C GLY A 233 20.15 -35.42 -14.08
N ASP A 234 19.27 -34.50 -13.66
CA ASP A 234 18.32 -33.83 -14.56
C ASP A 234 19.01 -32.77 -15.43
N TRP A 235 18.41 -32.40 -16.56
CA TRP A 235 18.97 -31.37 -17.47
C TRP A 235 18.22 -30.06 -17.30
N ILE A 236 18.89 -28.98 -16.90
CA ILE A 236 18.27 -27.68 -16.60
C ILE A 236 19.07 -26.56 -17.29
N CYS A 237 18.40 -25.49 -17.68
CA CYS A 237 19.06 -24.32 -18.26
C CYS A 237 20.06 -23.69 -17.26
N ASP A 238 21.26 -23.40 -17.76
CA ASP A 238 22.32 -22.72 -17.01
C ASP A 238 22.05 -21.21 -16.97
N CYS A 239 21.28 -20.79 -15.97
CA CYS A 239 20.92 -19.39 -15.78
C CYS A 239 22.05 -18.62 -15.09
N PRO A 240 22.42 -17.43 -15.61
CA PRO A 240 23.26 -16.48 -14.88
C PRO A 240 22.64 -16.11 -13.53
N THR A 241 23.45 -15.65 -12.57
CA THR A 241 23.02 -15.35 -11.19
C THR A 241 21.88 -14.35 -11.06
N ASN A 242 21.65 -13.52 -12.08
CA ASN A 242 20.56 -12.54 -12.12
C ASN A 242 19.31 -12.99 -12.90
N PHE A 243 19.31 -14.21 -13.45
CA PHE A 243 18.16 -14.79 -14.13
C PHE A 243 17.68 -16.09 -13.48
N THR A 244 16.38 -16.34 -13.59
CA THR A 244 15.65 -17.50 -13.07
C THR A 244 14.54 -17.89 -14.06
N GLY A 245 13.79 -18.94 -13.75
CA GLY A 245 12.73 -19.48 -14.62
C GLY A 245 13.21 -20.61 -15.54
N ARG A 246 12.24 -21.27 -16.19
CA ARG A 246 12.43 -22.50 -16.98
C ARG A 246 13.42 -22.34 -18.14
N GLN A 247 13.45 -21.16 -18.74
CA GLN A 247 14.31 -20.81 -19.87
C GLN A 247 15.28 -19.69 -19.49
N CYS A 248 15.41 -19.34 -18.19
CA CYS A 248 16.11 -18.16 -17.70
C CYS A 248 15.53 -16.84 -18.23
N GLU A 249 14.21 -16.80 -18.40
CA GLU A 249 13.46 -15.66 -18.94
C GLU A 249 13.13 -14.59 -17.89
N LYS A 250 13.19 -14.93 -16.61
CA LYS A 250 12.84 -14.03 -15.51
C LYS A 250 14.09 -13.46 -14.88
N HIS A 251 14.06 -12.18 -14.54
CA HIS A 251 15.15 -11.58 -13.75
C HIS A 251 14.86 -11.79 -12.26
N VAL A 252 15.88 -12.15 -11.46
CA VAL A 252 15.73 -12.46 -10.01
C VAL A 252 15.12 -11.28 -9.24
N LEU A 253 15.45 -10.04 -9.62
CA LEU A 253 14.84 -8.84 -9.02
C LEU A 253 13.32 -8.76 -9.25
N CYS A 254 12.83 -9.30 -10.36
CA CYS A 254 11.40 -9.30 -10.67
C CYS A 254 10.65 -10.45 -9.99
N GLU A 255 11.31 -11.55 -9.63
CA GLU A 255 10.66 -12.70 -8.99
C GLU A 255 9.92 -12.30 -7.69
N LYS A 256 10.50 -11.38 -6.91
CA LYS A 256 9.87 -10.86 -5.69
C LYS A 256 8.74 -9.85 -5.94
N LEU A 257 8.74 -9.20 -7.10
CA LEU A 257 7.82 -8.11 -7.44
C LEU A 257 6.71 -8.57 -8.39
N GLU A 258 6.80 -9.77 -8.96
CA GLU A 258 5.93 -10.25 -10.03
C GLU A 258 4.48 -10.38 -9.57
N THR A 259 4.24 -10.89 -8.36
CA THR A 259 2.89 -10.97 -7.76
C THR A 259 2.29 -9.58 -7.58
N LEU A 260 3.03 -8.67 -6.94
CA LEU A 260 2.61 -7.29 -6.75
C LEU A 260 2.29 -6.59 -8.08
N CYS A 261 3.20 -6.67 -9.06
CA CYS A 261 2.96 -6.04 -10.36
C CYS A 261 1.75 -6.66 -11.06
N SER A 262 1.57 -7.98 -10.98
CA SER A 262 0.46 -8.67 -11.61
C SER A 262 -0.89 -8.27 -10.99
N ASP A 263 -0.95 -8.17 -9.66
CA ASP A 263 -2.14 -7.71 -8.93
C ASP A 263 -2.51 -6.27 -9.29
N MET A 264 -1.51 -5.42 -9.58
CA MET A 264 -1.72 -4.07 -10.10
C MET A 264 -2.15 -4.03 -11.58
N GLY A 265 -2.03 -5.12 -12.33
CA GLY A 265 -2.16 -5.13 -13.79
C GLY A 265 -0.95 -4.57 -14.53
N ALA A 266 0.20 -4.45 -13.86
CA ALA A 266 1.48 -3.98 -14.38
C ALA A 266 2.41 -5.15 -14.76
N ARG A 267 3.51 -4.83 -15.46
CA ARG A 267 4.62 -5.77 -15.69
C ARG A 267 5.85 -5.33 -14.92
N CYS A 268 6.60 -6.28 -14.35
CA CYS A 268 7.89 -5.97 -13.76
C CYS A 268 8.95 -5.72 -14.83
N LEU A 269 9.76 -4.69 -14.63
CA LEU A 269 10.93 -4.37 -15.46
C LEU A 269 12.11 -4.05 -14.55
N VAL A 270 13.32 -4.26 -15.08
CA VAL A 270 14.57 -3.96 -14.39
C VAL A 270 15.16 -2.69 -15.01
N GLY A 271 15.48 -1.70 -14.18
CA GLY A 271 16.27 -0.53 -14.54
C GLY A 271 17.51 -0.41 -13.67
N ASP A 272 18.24 0.69 -13.82
CA ASP A 272 19.54 0.89 -13.16
C ASP A 272 19.42 0.94 -11.61
N SER A 273 18.29 1.40 -11.10
CA SER A 273 18.01 1.50 -9.66
C SER A 273 17.28 0.27 -9.08
N GLY A 274 17.11 -0.80 -9.86
CA GLY A 274 16.44 -2.04 -9.43
C GLY A 274 15.18 -2.37 -10.25
N ALA A 275 14.36 -3.29 -9.73
CA ALA A 275 13.11 -3.70 -10.37
C ALA A 275 11.94 -2.78 -9.97
N TYR A 276 11.05 -2.50 -10.92
CA TYR A 276 9.86 -1.68 -10.73
C TYR A 276 8.69 -2.18 -11.60
N CYS A 277 7.47 -1.91 -11.16
CA CYS A 277 6.26 -2.20 -11.92
C CYS A 277 5.98 -1.08 -12.93
N ARG A 278 5.70 -1.44 -14.17
CA ARG A 278 5.28 -0.50 -15.22
C ARG A 278 3.93 -0.93 -15.79
N CYS A 279 2.98 0.00 -15.79
CA CYS A 279 1.68 -0.23 -16.41
C CYS A 279 1.79 -0.45 -17.93
N PRO A 280 0.87 -1.20 -18.53
CA PRO A 280 0.72 -1.31 -19.98
C PRO A 280 0.59 0.04 -20.66
N PHE A 281 0.88 0.10 -21.96
CA PHE A 281 0.72 1.32 -22.74
C PHE A 281 -0.76 1.77 -22.72
N GLY A 282 -0.97 3.07 -22.47
CA GLY A 282 -2.31 3.64 -22.32
C GLY A 282 -2.87 3.54 -20.91
N GLN A 283 -2.09 3.08 -19.93
CA GLN A 283 -2.51 3.00 -18.54
C GLN A 283 -1.55 3.72 -17.59
N THR A 284 -2.08 4.17 -16.45
CA THR A 284 -1.33 4.74 -15.33
C THR A 284 -1.87 4.19 -14.01
N VAL A 285 -1.07 4.23 -12.95
CA VAL A 285 -1.52 3.86 -11.61
C VAL A 285 -2.60 4.85 -11.16
N GLY A 286 -3.82 4.36 -10.92
CA GLY A 286 -4.94 5.12 -10.37
C GLY A 286 -4.73 5.40 -8.88
N ILE A 287 -5.11 6.60 -8.43
CA ILE A 287 -5.08 6.98 -7.01
C ILE A 287 -6.54 7.16 -6.56
N PRO A 288 -7.01 6.47 -5.49
CA PRO A 288 -6.24 5.67 -4.53
C PRO A 288 -6.17 4.16 -4.87
N SER A 289 -6.73 3.72 -6.00
CA SER A 289 -6.89 2.29 -6.32
C SER A 289 -5.59 1.50 -6.36
N GLY A 290 -4.48 2.14 -6.73
CA GLY A 290 -3.18 1.49 -6.89
C GLY A 290 -3.10 0.56 -8.10
N LEU A 291 -4.15 0.49 -8.94
CA LEU A 291 -4.24 -0.38 -10.10
C LEU A 291 -3.90 0.38 -11.38
N CYS A 292 -3.43 -0.33 -12.42
CA CYS A 292 -3.26 0.22 -13.75
C CYS A 292 -4.62 0.48 -14.40
N GLU A 293 -4.96 1.75 -14.57
CA GLU A 293 -6.21 2.23 -15.14
C GLU A 293 -5.95 2.91 -16.48
N ASP A 294 -6.89 2.79 -17.41
CA ASP A 294 -6.82 3.46 -18.71
C ASP A 294 -6.76 4.99 -18.52
N VAL A 295 -5.73 5.62 -19.10
CA VAL A 295 -5.54 7.08 -19.04
C VAL A 295 -6.71 7.85 -19.63
N CYS A 296 -7.51 7.21 -20.49
CA CYS A 296 -8.70 7.77 -21.11
C CYS A 296 -9.99 7.53 -20.29
N SER A 297 -9.95 6.81 -19.18
CA SER A 297 -11.13 6.38 -18.43
C SER A 297 -11.27 6.99 -17.02
N PRO A 298 -12.52 7.17 -16.53
CA PRO A 298 -13.69 7.50 -17.32
C PRO A 298 -13.67 8.98 -17.73
N ASP A 299 -14.18 9.27 -18.94
CA ASP A 299 -14.55 10.60 -19.45
C ASP A 299 -13.50 11.71 -19.32
N LYS A 300 -12.24 11.42 -19.66
CA LYS A 300 -11.20 12.47 -19.69
C LYS A 300 -11.49 13.56 -20.73
N CYS A 301 -12.09 13.21 -21.86
CA CYS A 301 -12.53 14.15 -22.90
C CYS A 301 -14.06 14.21 -22.90
N LEU A 302 -14.63 15.39 -22.63
CA LEU A 302 -16.09 15.59 -22.52
C LEU A 302 -16.77 15.62 -23.89
N HIS A 303 -16.22 16.38 -24.83
CA HIS A 303 -16.72 16.51 -26.20
C HIS A 303 -15.59 16.28 -27.22
N GLY A 304 -15.09 15.05 -27.28
CA GLY A 304 -14.03 14.68 -28.20
C GLY A 304 -13.54 13.25 -28.04
N THR A 305 -12.56 12.88 -28.87
CA THR A 305 -11.92 11.56 -28.83
C THR A 305 -10.66 11.60 -27.97
N CYS A 306 -10.54 10.71 -26.98
CA CYS A 306 -9.32 10.53 -26.19
C CYS A 306 -8.31 9.64 -26.93
N LYS A 307 -7.02 9.97 -26.86
CA LYS A 307 -5.92 9.10 -27.30
C LYS A 307 -4.81 9.06 -26.26
N PRO A 308 -4.25 7.88 -25.94
CA PRO A 308 -3.06 7.78 -25.12
C PRO A 308 -1.85 8.35 -25.86
N LEU A 309 -0.99 9.06 -25.14
CA LEU A 309 0.23 9.69 -25.62
C LEU A 309 1.40 9.25 -24.76
N LYS A 310 2.47 8.77 -25.40
CA LYS A 310 3.69 8.34 -24.70
C LYS A 310 4.51 9.58 -24.25
N LEU A 311 4.93 9.61 -23.00
CA LEU A 311 5.89 10.58 -22.44
C LEU A 311 7.16 9.84 -22.06
N ASP A 312 8.10 9.74 -23.00
CA ASP A 312 9.46 9.19 -22.83
C ASP A 312 9.59 8.12 -21.72
N ASP A 313 10.57 8.21 -20.83
CA ASP A 313 10.79 7.23 -19.75
C ASP A 313 9.87 7.45 -18.52
N VAL A 314 9.03 8.49 -18.55
CA VAL A 314 8.24 8.97 -17.40
C VAL A 314 6.83 8.34 -17.35
N GLY A 315 6.25 7.93 -18.48
CA GLY A 315 4.99 7.18 -18.50
C GLY A 315 4.10 7.40 -19.72
N THR A 316 2.79 7.23 -19.53
CA THR A 316 1.76 7.50 -20.56
C THR A 316 0.78 8.56 -20.04
N THR A 317 0.42 9.52 -20.89
CA THR A 317 -0.63 10.52 -20.65
C THR A 317 -1.75 10.38 -21.69
N TYR A 318 -2.70 11.31 -21.72
CA TYR A 318 -3.74 11.39 -22.73
C TYR A 318 -3.76 12.75 -23.45
N VAL A 319 -4.28 12.76 -24.67
CA VAL A 319 -4.62 13.97 -25.43
C VAL A 319 -6.06 13.86 -25.95
N CYS A 320 -6.81 14.95 -25.84
CA CYS A 320 -8.17 15.05 -26.36
C CYS A 320 -8.16 15.71 -27.74
N ARG A 321 -8.84 15.09 -28.71
CA ARG A 321 -9.20 15.72 -29.98
C ARG A 321 -10.65 16.17 -29.91
N CYS A 322 -10.86 17.47 -29.78
CA CYS A 322 -12.20 18.05 -29.57
C CYS A 322 -13.07 18.00 -30.83
N ASP A 323 -14.37 17.78 -30.60
CA ASP A 323 -15.40 17.86 -31.62
C ASP A 323 -15.62 19.32 -32.05
N ALA A 324 -16.22 19.51 -33.23
CA ALA A 324 -16.45 20.84 -33.78
C ALA A 324 -17.30 21.70 -32.84
N GLY A 325 -16.83 22.92 -32.56
CA GLY A 325 -17.50 23.84 -31.63
C GLY A 325 -17.08 23.67 -30.17
N TYR A 326 -16.09 22.82 -29.87
CA TYR A 326 -15.52 22.67 -28.53
C TYR A 326 -14.00 22.89 -28.51
N THR A 327 -13.48 23.40 -27.39
CA THR A 327 -12.06 23.64 -27.11
C THR A 327 -11.75 23.36 -25.63
N GLY A 328 -10.49 23.50 -25.22
CA GLY A 328 -10.01 23.19 -23.87
C GLY A 328 -9.29 21.84 -23.78
N LYS A 329 -8.57 21.59 -22.68
CA LYS A 329 -7.72 20.40 -22.50
C LYS A 329 -8.55 19.11 -22.46
N ARG A 330 -9.80 19.21 -22.02
CA ARG A 330 -10.79 18.12 -21.94
C ARG A 330 -11.97 18.35 -22.87
N CYS A 331 -11.90 19.31 -23.79
CA CYS A 331 -13.00 19.69 -24.68
C CYS A 331 -14.26 20.15 -23.90
N GLU A 332 -14.03 20.86 -22.81
CA GLU A 332 -15.02 21.33 -21.86
C GLU A 332 -15.67 22.66 -22.26
N GLU A 333 -15.00 23.45 -23.11
CA GLU A 333 -15.43 24.79 -23.47
C GLU A 333 -16.14 24.80 -24.83
N LYS A 334 -17.32 25.43 -24.91
CA LYS A 334 -18.02 25.65 -26.17
C LYS A 334 -17.50 26.92 -26.85
N ILE A 335 -17.08 26.81 -28.10
CA ILE A 335 -16.65 27.94 -28.92
C ILE A 335 -17.86 28.86 -29.14
N GLN A 336 -17.86 30.05 -28.53
CA GLN A 336 -18.93 31.02 -28.71
C GLN A 336 -18.78 31.75 -30.06
N PRO A 337 -19.84 31.79 -30.90
CA PRO A 337 -19.85 32.61 -32.10
C PRO A 337 -20.11 34.07 -31.71
N GLY A 338 -19.07 34.80 -31.29
CA GLY A 338 -19.28 36.16 -30.79
C GLY A 338 -18.07 37.09 -30.69
N PHE A 339 -16.87 36.68 -31.10
CA PHE A 339 -15.66 37.51 -30.88
C PHE A 339 -15.02 38.09 -32.15
N PHE A 340 -15.74 38.09 -33.28
CA PHE A 340 -15.25 38.67 -34.56
C PHE A 340 -16.05 39.89 -35.05
N THR A 341 -17.16 40.25 -34.39
CA THR A 341 -18.06 41.32 -34.85
C THR A 341 -17.76 42.70 -34.24
N GLU A 342 -17.12 42.82 -33.07
CA GLU A 342 -16.78 44.14 -32.52
C GLU A 342 -15.46 44.72 -33.04
N ARG A 343 -14.44 43.87 -33.32
CA ARG A 343 -13.15 44.37 -33.80
C ARG A 343 -13.21 44.89 -35.24
N THR A 344 -14.08 44.33 -36.09
CA THR A 344 -14.26 44.79 -37.47
C THR A 344 -15.03 46.12 -37.53
N ALA A 345 -15.98 46.37 -36.63
CA ALA A 345 -16.70 47.64 -36.52
C ALA A 345 -15.77 48.80 -36.10
N PHE A 346 -14.87 48.57 -35.13
CA PHE A 346 -13.88 49.57 -34.72
C PHE A 346 -12.87 49.92 -35.84
N ILE A 347 -12.42 48.93 -36.61
CA ILE A 347 -11.49 49.14 -37.74
C ILE A 347 -12.16 49.97 -38.85
N LEU A 348 -13.45 49.74 -39.15
CA LEU A 348 -14.18 50.52 -40.14
C LEU A 348 -14.44 51.96 -39.69
N LEU A 349 -14.72 52.20 -38.40
CA LEU A 349 -14.94 53.55 -37.85
C LEU A 349 -13.66 54.40 -37.78
N LEU A 350 -12.48 53.79 -37.67
CA LEU A 350 -11.20 54.50 -37.74
C LEU A 350 -10.84 54.89 -39.19
N SER A 351 -11.24 54.09 -40.18
CA SER A 351 -10.93 54.36 -41.60
C SER A 351 -11.63 55.60 -42.18
N SER A 352 -12.87 55.87 -41.75
CA SER A 352 -13.64 57.04 -42.20
C SER A 352 -13.12 58.36 -41.60
N ASN A 353 -12.57 58.32 -40.38
CA ASN A 353 -11.98 59.48 -39.73
C ASN A 353 -10.60 59.86 -40.31
N VAL A 354 -9.81 58.87 -40.76
CA VAL A 354 -8.53 59.13 -41.45
C VAL A 354 -8.75 59.78 -42.82
N GLY A 355 -9.79 59.36 -43.57
CA GLY A 355 -10.13 59.95 -44.86
C GLY A 355 -10.53 61.44 -44.78
N ILE A 356 -11.29 61.82 -43.75
CA ILE A 356 -11.68 63.22 -43.50
C ILE A 356 -10.46 64.08 -43.13
N LEU A 357 -9.54 63.54 -42.32
CA LEU A 357 -8.32 64.25 -41.92
C LEU A 357 -7.40 64.53 -43.13
N VAL A 358 -7.24 63.56 -44.03
CA VAL A 358 -6.43 63.72 -45.26
C VAL A 358 -7.05 64.75 -46.21
N LEU A 359 -8.39 64.79 -46.33
CA LEU A 359 -9.07 65.81 -47.13
C LEU A 359 -8.92 67.22 -46.53
N LEU A 360 -9.03 67.36 -45.20
CA LEU A 360 -8.83 68.65 -44.53
C LEU A 360 -7.38 69.14 -44.63
N LEU A 361 -6.40 68.24 -44.48
CA LEU A 361 -4.99 68.56 -44.66
C LEU A 361 -4.65 68.90 -46.13
N GLY A 362 -5.28 68.21 -47.09
CA GLY A 362 -5.16 68.53 -48.52
C GLY A 362 -5.76 69.89 -48.89
N VAL A 363 -6.90 70.25 -48.31
CA VAL A 363 -7.51 71.59 -48.51
C VAL A 363 -6.65 72.68 -47.85
N LEU A 364 -6.09 72.43 -46.67
CA LEU A 364 -5.13 73.34 -46.02
C LEU A 364 -3.86 73.54 -46.87
N TYR A 365 -3.35 72.47 -47.48
CA TYR A 365 -2.20 72.52 -48.39
C TYR A 365 -2.51 73.31 -49.67
N LEU A 366 -3.74 73.26 -50.19
CA LEU A 366 -4.18 74.05 -51.36
C LEU A 366 -4.45 75.52 -51.02
N MET A 367 -4.85 75.83 -49.79
CA MET A 367 -5.04 77.21 -49.31
C MET A 367 -3.73 77.87 -48.85
N CYS A 368 -2.64 77.10 -48.73
CA CYS A 368 -1.32 77.60 -48.31
C CYS A 368 -0.18 76.90 -49.09
N PRO A 369 0.11 77.31 -50.34
CA PRO A 369 1.27 76.81 -51.08
C PRO A 369 2.57 77.36 -50.46
N PRO A 370 3.55 76.50 -50.11
CA PRO A 370 4.81 76.95 -49.51
C PRO A 370 5.74 77.48 -50.62
N SER A 371 5.63 78.78 -50.91
CA SER A 371 6.62 79.50 -51.73
C SER A 371 7.27 80.67 -50.99
N SER A 372 7.42 80.58 -49.66
CA SER A 372 8.26 81.55 -48.91
C SER A 372 8.81 81.01 -47.57
N TYR A 373 9.46 79.84 -47.58
CA TYR A 373 10.38 79.50 -46.49
C TYR A 373 11.57 78.68 -47.01
N GLU A 374 12.31 79.28 -47.95
CA GLU A 374 13.74 78.98 -48.10
C GLU A 374 14.53 79.90 -47.16
N ASN A 375 15.65 79.38 -46.67
CA ASN A 375 16.69 80.01 -45.85
C ASN A 375 16.53 79.83 -44.33
N THR A 376 17.00 78.70 -43.83
CA THR A 376 18.02 78.60 -42.75
C THR A 376 18.30 77.12 -42.47
N LEU A 377 18.93 76.44 -43.42
CA LEU A 377 19.52 75.12 -43.19
C LEU A 377 20.78 74.97 -44.05
N ASN A 378 21.68 75.95 -43.95
CA ASN A 378 23.00 75.95 -44.60
C ASN A 378 24.12 76.49 -43.71
N GLU A 379 23.96 76.41 -42.39
CA GLU A 379 25.07 76.46 -41.43
C GLU A 379 24.78 75.38 -40.38
N LEU A 380 25.68 74.38 -40.28
CA LEU A 380 25.78 73.23 -39.33
C LEU A 380 26.07 71.87 -40.03
N ILE A 381 26.45 71.86 -41.31
CA ILE A 381 27.17 70.73 -41.92
C ILE A 381 28.63 71.15 -42.10
N GLU A 382 29.40 71.10 -41.01
CA GLU A 382 30.87 70.99 -40.97
C GLU A 382 31.25 70.54 -39.53
N SER A 383 32.04 69.47 -39.41
CA SER A 383 32.28 68.60 -38.23
C SER A 383 31.17 67.55 -38.04
N GLU A 384 31.37 66.23 -38.10
CA GLU A 384 32.55 65.36 -37.97
C GLU A 384 32.37 64.18 -38.93
N GLN A 385 33.31 64.00 -39.86
CA GLN A 385 33.41 62.83 -40.72
C GLN A 385 34.86 62.36 -40.77
N GLU A 386 35.35 61.90 -39.62
CA GLU A 386 36.51 61.02 -39.43
C GLU A 386 36.10 60.20 -38.18
N ASP A 387 36.17 58.88 -38.07
CA ASP A 387 37.13 57.95 -38.58
C ASP A 387 36.53 56.54 -38.37
N TYR A 388 36.61 55.69 -39.39
CA TYR A 388 36.19 54.30 -39.35
C TYR A 388 37.33 53.49 -39.99
N SER A 389 38.42 53.23 -39.26
CA SER A 389 39.13 51.93 -39.27
C SER A 389 40.42 51.92 -38.44
N ALA A 390 40.73 50.73 -37.92
CA ALA A 390 42.03 50.22 -37.48
C ALA A 390 42.52 50.59 -36.06
N HIS A 391 42.52 49.59 -35.16
CA HIS A 391 43.78 48.94 -34.78
C HIS A 391 43.55 47.69 -33.92
N ASP A 392 44.04 46.55 -34.43
CA ASP A 392 44.51 45.41 -33.64
C ASP A 392 45.99 45.64 -33.23
N GLU A 393 46.36 44.94 -32.16
CA GLU A 393 47.69 44.46 -31.72
C GLU A 393 48.38 45.05 -30.45
N VAL A 394 48.39 44.16 -29.43
CA VAL A 394 49.53 43.70 -28.61
C VAL A 394 50.23 44.69 -27.66
N LEU A 395 50.14 44.40 -26.35
CA LEU A 395 51.32 44.22 -25.47
C LEU A 395 50.94 43.64 -24.09
N GLU A 396 51.77 42.68 -23.70
CA GLU A 396 51.90 42.05 -22.38
C GLU A 396 52.14 43.08 -21.26
N ASP A 397 51.61 42.85 -20.06
CA ASP A 397 52.38 42.44 -18.87
C ASP A 397 51.70 42.87 -17.55
N SER A 398 51.63 41.89 -16.64
CA SER A 398 51.97 42.00 -15.20
C SER A 398 50.97 42.49 -14.12
N VAL A 399 51.02 41.74 -13.00
CA VAL A 399 50.79 42.10 -11.57
C VAL A 399 49.34 42.02 -11.04
N GLU A 400 48.99 40.91 -10.37
CA GLU A 400 48.87 40.67 -8.89
C GLU A 400 47.64 41.33 -8.24
N GLU A 401 46.73 40.50 -7.71
CA GLU A 401 46.37 40.35 -6.28
C GLU A 401 45.34 41.39 -5.79
N ASP A 402 44.12 40.94 -5.46
CA ASP A 402 43.66 40.85 -4.07
C ASP A 402 42.16 40.51 -3.96
N ASP A 403 41.95 39.44 -3.19
CA ASP A 403 40.89 39.03 -2.28
C ASP A 403 39.51 39.74 -2.14
N HIS A 404 38.59 38.87 -1.67
CA HIS A 404 37.48 39.06 -0.73
C HIS A 404 36.02 39.06 -1.23
N GLU A 405 35.40 37.90 -0.95
CA GLU A 405 34.14 37.68 -0.20
C GLU A 405 32.79 38.23 -0.68
N ASP A 406 31.91 37.27 -0.98
CA ASP A 406 30.53 37.11 -0.52
C ASP A 406 29.75 38.34 -0.02
N LEU A 407 28.61 38.61 -0.66
CA LEU A 407 27.41 39.01 0.09
C LEU A 407 26.11 38.56 -0.60
N ASN A 408 25.54 37.52 -0.01
CA ASN A 408 24.16 37.09 -0.18
C ASN A 408 23.28 37.93 0.77
N CYS A 409 22.15 38.47 0.30
CA CYS A 409 21.17 39.13 1.17
C CYS A 409 19.73 38.72 0.83
N MET A 410 19.18 37.83 1.66
CA MET A 410 17.76 37.75 2.02
C MET A 410 17.32 39.01 2.75
N ILE A 411 16.11 39.52 2.49
CA ILE A 411 15.22 40.30 3.40
C ILE A 411 13.81 40.24 2.73
N LEU A 412 12.65 39.95 3.34
CA LEU A 412 12.16 39.55 4.67
C LEU A 412 10.82 38.83 4.44
#